data_AF-A0A7W1V559-F1
#
_entry.id   AF-A0A7W1V559-F1
#
_cell.length_a   1.000
_cell.length_b   1.000
_cell.length_c   1.000
_cell.angle_alpha   90.00
_cell.angle_beta   90.00
_cell.angle_gamma   90.00
#
_symmetry.space_group_name_H-M   'P 1'
#
loop_
_entity.id
_entity.type
_entity.pdbx_description
1 polymer ?
#
loop_
_entity_poly.entity_id
_entity_poly.type
_entity_poly.pdbx_seq_one_letter_code
_entity_poly.pdbx_strand_id
1 'polypeptide(L)'
;MTPTHLLDANALIALTLTDHEHHQRAVSWAAGVDHIALCPVVEGSLIRFLVRLGQSQSTAKALLDVLYTSPRCEFWPDAISYRQVDLEHVVGHRQVTDAYLAA
;
A
#
# COMPACT_ATOMS: atom_id res chain seq x y z
N MET A 1 -3.12 -1.75 23.15
CA MET A 1 -2.65 -2.27 21.86
C MET A 1 -2.47 -1.08 20.96
N THR A 2 -1.29 -0.90 20.36
CA THR A 2 -1.07 0.18 19.38
C THR A 2 -1.81 -0.18 18.10
N PRO A 3 -2.50 0.77 17.43
CA PRO A 3 -3.19 0.48 16.18
C PRO A 3 -2.19 0.06 15.08
N THR A 4 -2.59 -0.91 14.27
CA THR A 4 -1.98 -1.17 12.96
C THR A 4 -2.59 -0.22 11.93
N HIS A 5 -1.76 0.36 11.06
CA HIS A 5 -2.21 1.21 9.96
C HIS A 5 -2.14 0.48 8.62
N LEU A 6 -3.29 0.24 7.98
CA LEU A 6 -3.33 -0.21 6.59
C LEU A 6 -2.85 0.91 5.67
N LEU A 7 -1.84 0.64 4.84
CA LEU A 7 -1.33 1.63 3.89
C LEU A 7 -2.23 1.72 2.66
N ASP A 8 -2.43 2.93 2.15
CA ASP A 8 -2.90 3.12 0.79
C ASP A 8 -1.78 2.88 -0.24
N ALA A 9 -2.16 2.76 -1.52
CA ALA A 9 -1.21 2.53 -2.60
C ALA A 9 -0.15 3.63 -2.75
N ASN A 10 -0.52 4.90 -2.62
CA ASN A 10 0.40 6.03 -2.77
C ASN A 10 1.35 6.12 -1.59
N ALA A 11 0.89 5.84 -0.37
CA ALA A 11 1.71 5.77 0.83
C ALA A 11 2.78 4.69 0.70
N LEU A 12 2.41 3.48 0.23
CA LEU A 12 3.36 2.41 -0.01
C LEU A 12 4.37 2.77 -1.13
N ILE A 13 3.91 3.34 -2.24
CA ILE A 13 4.77 3.77 -3.35
C ILE A 13 5.77 4.84 -2.87
N ALA A 14 5.31 5.84 -2.13
CA ALA A 14 6.16 6.89 -1.57
C ALA A 14 7.17 6.31 -0.56
N LEU A 15 6.75 5.37 0.29
CA LEU A 15 7.64 4.71 1.25
C LEU A 15 8.74 3.89 0.56
N THR A 16 8.44 3.30 -0.59
CA THR A 16 9.37 2.39 -1.30
C THR A 16 10.34 3.12 -2.23
N LEU A 17 9.90 4.20 -2.88
CA LEU A 17 10.69 4.88 -3.91
C LEU A 17 11.41 6.11 -3.39
N THR A 18 12.74 6.06 -3.39
CA THR A 18 13.60 7.14 -2.89
C THR A 18 13.41 8.46 -3.65
N ASP A 19 13.13 8.38 -4.95
CA ASP A 19 12.96 9.56 -5.82
C ASP A 19 11.53 10.13 -5.78
N HIS A 20 10.63 9.52 -4.99
CA HIS A 20 9.27 10.05 -4.83
C HIS A 20 9.30 11.34 -3.98
N GLU A 21 8.60 12.39 -4.41
CA GLU A 21 8.58 13.70 -3.73
C GLU A 21 8.15 13.62 -2.25
N HIS A 22 7.37 12.61 -1.89
CA HIS A 22 6.90 12.36 -0.53
C HIS A 22 7.69 11.29 0.24
N HIS A 23 8.80 10.78 -0.29
CA HIS A 23 9.55 9.68 0.31
C HIS A 23 9.97 9.97 1.75
N GLN A 24 10.59 11.13 1.98
CA GLN A 24 11.03 11.53 3.32
C GLN A 24 9.87 11.63 4.32
N ARG A 25 8.70 12.12 3.86
CA ARG A 25 7.50 12.22 4.69
C ARG A 25 6.95 10.83 5.03
N ALA A 26 6.91 9.93 4.06
CA ALA A 26 6.44 8.56 4.25
C ALA A 26 7.34 7.77 5.21
N VAL A 27 8.66 7.87 5.06
CA VAL A 27 9.64 7.24 5.97
C VAL A 27 9.51 7.80 7.39
N SER A 28 9.42 9.12 7.53
CA SER A 28 9.27 9.76 8.84
C SER A 28 7.98 9.34 9.55
N TRP A 29 6.87 9.27 8.82
CA TRP A 29 5.61 8.77 9.37
C TRP A 29 5.69 7.28 9.73
N ALA A 30 6.25 6.44 8.86
CA ALA A 30 6.40 5.01 9.09
C ALA A 30 7.31 4.71 10.29
N ALA A 31 8.30 5.56 10.57
CA ALA A 31 9.13 5.46 11.77
C ALA A 31 8.35 5.75 13.07
N GLY A 32 7.24 6.49 13.00
CA GLY A 32 6.43 6.90 14.15
C GLY A 32 5.23 6.01 14.49
N VAL A 33 4.94 4.97 13.71
CA VAL A 33 3.81 4.05 13.94
C VAL A 33 4.30 2.65 14.25
N ASP A 34 3.74 1.95 15.25
CA ASP A 34 4.31 0.65 15.64
C ASP A 34 4.18 -0.42 14.53
N HIS A 35 3.01 -0.50 13.89
CA HIS A 35 2.68 -1.51 12.89
C HIS A 35 2.02 -0.92 11.64
N ILE A 36 2.38 -1.47 10.49
CA ILE A 36 1.74 -1.22 9.20
C ILE A 36 1.20 -2.54 8.64
N ALA A 37 0.08 -2.46 7.93
CA ALA A 37 -0.48 -3.57 7.17
C ALA A 37 -0.46 -3.25 5.69
N LEU A 38 -0.25 -4.29 4.88
CA LEU A 38 -0.46 -4.31 3.45
C LEU A 38 -1.55 -5.34 3.12
N CYS A 39 -2.22 -5.17 1.98
CA CYS A 39 -3.20 -6.13 1.46
C CYS A 39 -2.98 -6.35 -0.05
N PRO A 40 -3.59 -7.38 -0.66
CA PRO A 40 -3.41 -7.70 -2.08
C PRO A 40 -3.59 -6.51 -3.03
N VAL A 41 -4.55 -5.63 -2.74
CA VAL A 41 -4.84 -4.44 -3.58
C VAL A 41 -3.69 -3.42 -3.52
N VAL A 42 -3.11 -3.24 -2.34
CA VAL A 42 -2.01 -2.28 -2.11
C VAL A 42 -0.70 -2.82 -2.67
N GLU A 43 -0.38 -4.10 -2.42
CA GLU A 43 0.76 -4.80 -3.00
C GLU A 43 0.70 -4.79 -4.52
N GLY A 44 -0.44 -5.19 -5.10
CA GLY A 44 -0.65 -5.20 -6.54
C GLY A 44 -0.50 -3.81 -7.16
N SER A 45 -0.86 -2.75 -6.43
CA SER A 45 -0.67 -1.37 -6.87
C SER A 45 0.81 -0.99 -6.94
N LEU A 46 1.62 -1.34 -5.94
CA LEU A 46 3.08 -1.15 -5.98
C LEU A 46 3.70 -1.93 -7.13
N ILE A 47 3.40 -3.22 -7.26
CA ILE A 47 3.94 -4.08 -8.31
C ILE A 47 3.59 -3.52 -9.70
N ARG A 48 2.32 -3.18 -9.94
CA ARG A 48 1.87 -2.59 -11.22
C ARG A 48 2.57 -1.26 -11.49
N PHE A 49 2.78 -0.43 -10.47
CA PHE A 49 3.47 0.84 -10.62
C PHE A 49 4.94 0.64 -11.04
N LEU A 50 5.67 -0.25 -10.35
CA LEU A 50 7.07 -0.55 -10.65
C LEU A 50 7.23 -1.15 -12.06
N VAL A 51 6.38 -2.10 -12.43
CA VAL A 51 6.38 -2.69 -13.79
C VAL A 51 6.09 -1.61 -14.84
N ARG A 52 5.16 -0.69 -14.57
CA ARG A 52 4.89 0.45 -15.47
C ARG A 52 6.09 1.38 -15.64
N LEU A 53 6.92 1.52 -14.61
CA LEU A 53 8.19 2.27 -14.68
C LEU A 53 9.33 1.49 -15.37
N GLY A 54 9.06 0.29 -15.89
CA GLY A 54 10.06 -0.54 -16.58
C GLY A 54 10.91 -1.41 -15.67
N GLN A 55 10.58 -1.50 -14.37
CA GLN A 55 11.24 -2.45 -13.48
C GLN A 55 10.83 -3.89 -13.83
N SER A 56 11.75 -4.83 -13.64
CA SER A 56 11.44 -6.25 -13.81
C SER A 56 10.48 -6.74 -12.72
N GLN A 57 9.71 -7.79 -13.02
CA GLN A 57 8.81 -8.42 -12.05
C GLN A 57 9.60 -8.98 -10.86
N SER A 58 10.83 -9.46 -11.08
CA SER A 58 11.70 -9.94 -10.01
C SER A 58 12.13 -8.82 -9.07
N THR A 59 12.52 -7.65 -9.59
CA THR A 59 12.85 -6.48 -8.77
C THR A 59 11.64 -5.99 -8.01
N ALA A 60 10.48 -5.92 -8.65
CA ALA A 60 9.24 -5.50 -8.01
C ALA A 60 8.86 -6.44 -6.86
N LYS A 61 8.96 -7.76 -7.07
CA LYS A 61 8.73 -8.76 -6.02
C LYS A 61 9.76 -8.66 -4.89
N ALA A 62 11.05 -8.51 -5.20
CA ALA A 62 12.09 -8.40 -4.20
C ALA A 62 11.90 -7.18 -3.29
N LEU A 63 11.42 -6.05 -3.82
CA LEU A 63 11.07 -4.88 -3.00
C LEU A 63 9.94 -5.20 -2.02
N LEU A 64 8.93 -5.96 -2.45
CA LEU A 64 7.87 -6.41 -1.56
C LEU A 64 8.38 -7.38 -0.48
N ASP A 65 9.25 -8.33 -0.86
CA ASP A 65 9.88 -9.26 0.09
C ASP A 65 10.70 -8.50 1.15
N VAL A 66 11.40 -7.42 0.77
CA VAL A 66 12.15 -6.56 1.70
C VAL A 66 11.23 -5.90 2.73
N LEU A 67 10.03 -5.44 2.35
CA LEU A 67 9.09 -4.82 3.29
C LEU A 67 8.69 -5.80 4.41
N TYR A 68 8.49 -7.07 4.07
CA TYR A 68 8.15 -8.13 5.02
C TYR A 68 9.32 -8.65 5.86
N THR A 69 10.56 -8.18 5.63
CA THR A 69 11.66 -8.45 6.56
C THR A 69 11.50 -7.69 7.88
N SER A 70 10.69 -6.63 7.88
CA SER A 70 10.37 -5.87 9.09
C SER A 70 9.25 -6.57 9.88
N PRO A 71 9.44 -6.85 11.18
CA PRO A 71 8.38 -7.42 12.03
C PRO A 71 7.22 -6.45 12.27
N ARG A 72 7.35 -5.20 11.81
CA ARG A 72 6.32 -4.16 11.89
C ARG A 72 5.38 -4.16 10.68
N CYS A 73 5.70 -4.94 9.64
CA CYS A 73 4.89 -5.07 8.43
C CYS A 73 4.14 -6.40 8.46
N GLU A 74 2.81 -6.35 8.44
CA GLU A 74 1.95 -7.54 8.38
C GLU A 74 1.09 -7.55 7.12
N PHE A 75 0.69 -8.75 6.69
CA PHE A 75 -0.18 -8.95 5.54
C PHE A 75 -1.61 -9.20 6.02
N TRP A 76 -2.55 -8.41 5.52
CA TRP A 76 -3.98 -8.60 5.73
C TRP A 76 -4.59 -9.22 4.47
N PRO A 77 -5.05 -10.48 4.53
CA PRO A 77 -5.70 -11.12 3.41
C PRO A 77 -7.05 -10.45 3.14
N ASP A 78 -7.42 -10.44 1.86
CA ASP A 78 -8.67 -9.84 1.43
C ASP A 78 -9.80 -10.87 1.31
N ALA A 79 -10.97 -10.51 1.82
CA ALA A 79 -12.20 -11.30 1.69
C ALA A 79 -13.37 -10.47 1.14
N ILE A 80 -13.20 -9.16 0.93
CA ILE A 80 -14.27 -8.24 0.57
C ILE A 80 -14.36 -8.15 -0.95
N SER A 81 -15.54 -8.37 -1.49
CA SER A 81 -15.83 -8.04 -2.90
C SER A 81 -16.17 -6.56 -3.02
N TYR A 82 -15.76 -5.90 -4.11
CA TYR A 82 -16.25 -4.55 -4.45
C TYR A 82 -17.78 -4.45 -4.52
N ARG A 83 -18.49 -5.58 -4.67
CA ARG A 83 -19.96 -5.65 -4.59
C ARG A 83 -20.53 -5.33 -3.20
N GLN A 84 -19.69 -5.39 -2.17
CA GLN A 84 -20.03 -5.15 -0.77
C GLN A 84 -19.53 -3.79 -0.28
N VAL A 85 -18.77 -3.07 -1.11
CA VAL A 85 -18.22 -1.75 -0.77
C VAL A 85 -19.26 -0.68 -1.09
N ASP A 86 -19.47 0.24 -0.15
CA ASP A 86 -20.26 1.43 -0.39
C ASP A 86 -19.49 2.38 -1.33
N LEU A 87 -20.03 2.56 -2.54
CA LEU A 87 -19.47 3.44 -3.56
C LEU A 87 -20.28 4.74 -3.72
N GLU A 88 -21.33 4.98 -2.92
CA GLU A 88 -22.17 6.19 -3.04
C GLU A 88 -21.36 7.47 -2.81
N HIS A 89 -20.30 7.38 -2.00
CA HIS A 89 -19.40 8.48 -1.67
C HIS A 89 -18.24 8.67 -2.67
N VAL A 90 -18.12 7.80 -3.69
CA VAL A 90 -17.05 7.87 -4.70
C VAL A 90 -17.40 8.90 -5.77
N VAL A 91 -16.69 10.03 -5.77
CA VAL A 91 -16.86 11.13 -6.72
C VAL A 91 -16.13 10.86 -8.04
N GLY A 92 -15.05 10.07 -8.02
CA GLY A 92 -14.29 9.77 -9.23
C GLY A 92 -13.38 8.55 -9.09
N HIS A 93 -12.86 8.07 -10.23
CA HIS A 93 -12.09 6.83 -10.34
C HIS A 93 -10.87 6.74 -9.41
N ARG A 94 -10.37 7.88 -8.93
CA ARG A 94 -9.22 7.96 -8.01
C ARG A 94 -9.55 7.50 -6.58
N GLN A 95 -10.81 7.55 -6.18
CA GLN A 95 -11.28 7.21 -4.83
C GLN A 95 -11.78 5.76 -4.72
N VAL A 96 -11.88 5.03 -5.83
CA VAL A 96 -12.42 3.66 -5.85
C VAL A 96 -11.63 2.73 -4.94
N THR A 97 -10.30 2.80 -5.00
CA THR A 97 -9.43 2.00 -4.12
C THR A 97 -9.53 2.45 -2.67
N ASP A 98 -9.64 3.75 -2.41
CA ASP A 98 -9.75 4.28 -1.04
C ASP A 98 -11.04 3.79 -0.36
N ALA A 99 -12.17 3.80 -1.09
CA ALA A 99 -13.44 3.26 -0.60
C ALA A 99 -13.34 1.78 -0.24
N TYR A 100 -12.60 1.00 -1.04
CA TYR A 100 -12.37 -0.41 -0.77
C TYR A 100 -11.50 -0.66 0.46
N LEU A 101 -10.43 0.12 0.64
CA LEU A 101 -9.52 -0.02 1.79
C LEU A 101 -10.16 0.41 3.11
N ALA A 102 -11.24 1.19 3.06
CA ALA A 102 -12.00 1.65 4.23
C ALA A 102 -13.20 0.76 4.60
N ALA A 103 -13.47 -0.29 3.82
CA ALA A 103 -14.64 -1.17 3.97
C ALA A 103 -14.47 -2.27 5.04
#